data_AF-A0A1F9TZC8-F1
#
_entry.id   AF-A0A1F9TZC8-F1
#
_cell.length_a   1.000
_cell.length_b   1.000
_cell.length_c   1.000
_cell.angle_alpha   90.00
_cell.angle_beta   90.00
_cell.angle_gamma   90.00
#
_symmetry.space_group_name_H-M   'P 1'
#
loop_
_entity.id
_entity.type
_entity.pdbx_description
1 polymer ?
#
loop_
_entity_poly.entity_id
_entity_poly.type
_entity_poly.pdbx_seq_one_letter_code
_entity_poly.pdbx_strand_id
1 'polypeptide(L)'
;MNKKWIAGIGMAAALCRAGMPGTAIEIPLDGFGKTTSIAYVNMHKVFEAFPETEKARIELNQTIAAKLQEISSKKEEIATLKGQIGFLKKQMGAVVPSTAPKTTAETPPESVTPLTLPENSPLKFLFSPPENSTSTATEDPAVNYSTFTSNAPQILPGIPSPGPSVMEKEAELATKESELDVFIGTAEQEIRQMEEGKSMTLLARIYRTLEDISTRQGYSVVLEKSNVLYGESVIDITDQLIQRLNAPRLGTER
;
A
#
# COMPACT_ATOMS: atom_id res chain seq x y z
N MET A 1 -25.21 27.59 -17.43
CA MET A 1 -26.38 26.76 -17.81
C MET A 1 -25.90 25.62 -18.69
N ASN A 2 -26.06 24.37 -18.25
CA ASN A 2 -26.50 23.23 -19.08
C ASN A 2 -26.57 21.97 -18.19
N LYS A 3 -27.80 21.55 -17.92
CA LYS A 3 -28.17 20.34 -17.19
C LYS A 3 -28.40 19.21 -18.20
N LYS A 4 -27.72 18.08 -18.05
CA LYS A 4 -28.07 16.78 -18.65
C LYS A 4 -27.69 15.72 -17.60
N TRP A 5 -28.62 15.27 -16.76
CA TRP A 5 -29.42 14.04 -16.91
C TRP A 5 -28.59 12.85 -17.43
N ILE A 6 -28.11 12.02 -16.50
CA ILE A 6 -27.85 10.60 -16.75
C ILE A 6 -28.67 9.81 -15.73
N ALA A 7 -29.57 9.02 -16.30
CA ALA A 7 -30.47 8.12 -15.63
C ALA A 7 -29.77 6.79 -15.32
N GLY A 8 -30.01 6.31 -14.11
CA GLY A 8 -30.21 4.90 -13.71
C GLY A 8 -29.35 3.80 -14.32
N ILE A 9 -28.53 3.19 -13.46
CA ILE A 9 -28.54 1.73 -13.29
C ILE A 9 -28.61 1.47 -11.78
N GLY A 10 -29.81 1.11 -11.32
CA GLY A 10 -30.02 0.63 -9.96
C GLY A 10 -29.48 -0.79 -9.84
N MET A 11 -28.34 -0.93 -9.16
CA MET A 11 -27.87 -2.23 -8.69
C MET A 11 -28.45 -2.42 -7.28
N ALA A 12 -29.44 -3.30 -7.19
CA ALA A 12 -30.10 -3.65 -5.95
C ALA A 12 -29.07 -4.24 -4.97
N ALA A 13 -28.77 -3.48 -3.93
CA ALA A 13 -28.00 -3.92 -2.78
C ALA A 13 -28.82 -4.96 -1.99
N ALA A 14 -28.60 -6.25 -2.26
CA ALA A 14 -28.99 -7.31 -1.35
C ALA A 14 -27.91 -7.47 -0.27
N LEU A 15 -27.90 -6.50 0.66
CA LEU A 15 -27.07 -6.58 1.87
C LEU A 15 -27.73 -7.57 2.83
N CYS A 16 -27.44 -8.86 2.67
CA CYS A 16 -27.72 -9.86 3.70
C CYS A 16 -26.86 -9.55 4.92
N ARG A 17 -27.39 -8.71 5.82
CA ARG A 17 -26.93 -8.58 7.21
C ARG A 17 -27.23 -9.91 7.90
N ALA A 18 -26.33 -10.87 7.75
CA ALA A 18 -26.24 -11.98 8.69
C ALA A 18 -25.76 -11.37 10.01
N GLY A 19 -26.73 -11.00 10.87
CA GLY A 19 -26.44 -10.69 12.25
C GLY A 19 -25.80 -11.93 12.86
N MET A 20 -24.48 -11.92 13.03
CA MET A 20 -23.81 -12.92 13.83
C MET A 20 -24.46 -12.87 15.22
N PRO A 21 -25.06 -13.96 15.71
CA PRO A 21 -25.57 -13.99 17.07
C PRO A 21 -24.37 -13.72 17.97
N GLY A 22 -24.44 -12.63 18.75
CA GLY A 22 -23.45 -12.35 19.78
C GLY A 22 -23.43 -13.56 20.70
N THR A 23 -22.39 -14.38 20.59
CA THR A 23 -22.16 -15.51 21.48
C THR A 23 -21.83 -14.90 22.83
N ALA A 24 -22.83 -14.79 23.70
CA ALA A 24 -22.60 -14.50 25.10
C ALA A 24 -21.77 -15.67 25.65
N ILE A 25 -20.50 -15.41 25.95
CA ILE A 25 -19.62 -16.37 26.62
C ILE A 25 -20.03 -16.34 28.09
N GLU A 26 -20.82 -17.33 28.49
CA GLU A 26 -21.11 -17.58 29.91
C GLU A 26 -19.88 -18.22 30.55
N ILE A 27 -19.23 -17.50 31.46
CA ILE A 27 -18.10 -18.00 32.23
C ILE A 27 -18.67 -18.56 33.54
N PRO A 28 -18.74 -19.89 33.74
CA PRO A 28 -19.25 -20.46 34.99
C PRO A 28 -18.35 -20.03 36.15
N LEU A 29 -18.93 -19.34 37.12
CA LEU A 29 -18.24 -18.85 38.32
C LEU A 29 -18.19 -19.91 39.45
N ASP A 30 -18.89 -21.02 39.29
CA ASP A 30 -18.97 -22.13 40.25
C ASP A 30 -17.66 -22.92 40.30
N GLY A 31 -16.71 -22.41 41.09
CA GLY A 31 -15.40 -23.05 41.33
C GLY A 31 -14.33 -22.10 41.84
N PHE A 32 -14.53 -20.78 41.70
CA PHE A 32 -13.57 -19.78 42.15
C PHE A 32 -13.84 -19.38 43.61
N GLY A 33 -13.41 -20.23 44.55
CA GLY A 33 -13.46 -19.97 46.00
C GLY A 33 -12.57 -18.82 46.51
N LYS A 34 -12.03 -17.98 45.62
CA LYS A 34 -11.28 -16.75 45.89
C LYS A 34 -11.75 -15.69 44.92
N THR A 35 -12.00 -14.48 45.40
CA THR A 35 -12.48 -13.32 44.65
C THR A 35 -11.84 -13.22 43.25
N THR A 36 -12.59 -13.57 42.21
CA THR A 36 -12.14 -13.48 40.81
C THR A 36 -11.92 -12.02 40.47
N SER A 37 -10.66 -11.59 40.48
CA SER A 37 -10.31 -10.22 40.14
C SER A 37 -10.22 -10.07 38.63
N ILE A 38 -11.04 -9.18 38.08
CA ILE A 38 -11.09 -8.86 36.65
C ILE A 38 -10.41 -7.52 36.44
N ALA A 39 -9.47 -7.47 35.51
CA ALA A 39 -8.82 -6.24 35.08
C ALA A 39 -9.18 -5.93 33.63
N TYR A 40 -8.98 -4.68 33.21
CA TYR A 40 -9.04 -4.31 31.81
C TYR A 40 -7.82 -3.49 31.38
N VAL A 41 -7.55 -3.53 30.08
CA VAL A 41 -6.42 -2.84 29.44
C VAL A 41 -6.90 -2.11 28.18
N ASN A 42 -6.46 -0.86 28.01
CA ASN A 42 -6.63 -0.13 26.78
C ASN A 42 -5.41 -0.34 25.87
N MET A 43 -5.50 -1.32 24.97
CA MET A 43 -4.41 -1.66 24.06
C MET A 43 -4.04 -0.52 23.11
N HIS A 44 -5.02 0.28 22.66
CA HIS A 44 -4.77 1.44 21.81
C HIS A 44 -3.83 2.45 22.50
N LYS A 45 -4.14 2.83 23.74
CA LYS A 45 -3.29 3.72 24.54
C LYS A 45 -1.89 3.12 24.77
N VAL A 46 -1.81 1.80 24.94
CA VAL A 46 -0.52 1.10 25.13
C VAL A 46 0.33 1.20 23.87
N PHE A 47 -0.22 0.95 22.69
CA PHE A 47 0.51 1.08 21.43
C PHE A 47 0.98 2.51 21.18
N GLU A 48 0.13 3.50 21.43
CA GLU A 48 0.46 4.93 21.29
C GLU A 48 1.59 5.37 22.23
N ALA A 49 1.54 4.91 23.49
CA ALA A 49 2.51 5.30 24.51
C ALA A 49 3.82 4.48 24.49
N PHE A 50 3.88 3.42 23.66
CA PHE A 50 5.02 2.51 23.62
C PHE A 50 6.02 2.92 22.52
N PRO A 51 7.24 3.39 22.86
CA PRO A 51 8.18 3.96 21.89
C PRO A 51 8.63 2.99 20.78
N GLU A 52 8.60 1.68 21.05
CA GLU A 52 8.98 0.69 20.05
C GLU A 52 7.96 0.58 18.91
N THR A 53 6.69 0.93 19.15
CA THR A 53 5.66 1.02 18.11
C THR A 53 6.05 2.07 17.08
N GLU A 54 6.41 3.28 17.53
CA GLU A 54 6.79 4.36 16.63
C GLU A 54 8.11 4.06 15.91
N LYS A 55 9.08 3.47 16.62
CA LYS A 55 10.34 3.03 15.99
C LYS A 55 10.09 2.01 14.88
N ALA A 56 9.27 0.99 15.14
CA ALA A 56 8.94 -0.04 14.15
C ALA A 56 8.24 0.57 12.92
N ARG A 57 7.35 1.55 13.15
CA ARG A 57 6.66 2.30 12.09
C ARG A 57 7.62 3.13 11.24
N ILE A 58 8.52 3.89 11.86
CA ILE A 58 9.52 4.70 11.15
C ILE A 58 10.38 3.80 10.26
N GLU A 59 10.90 2.71 10.80
CA GLU A 59 11.72 1.77 10.03
C GLU A 59 10.93 1.11 8.88
N LEU A 60 9.67 0.73 9.11
CA LEU A 60 8.81 0.17 8.05
C LEU A 60 8.58 1.18 6.93
N ASN A 61 8.28 2.43 7.28
CA ASN A 61 8.09 3.52 6.30
C ASN A 61 9.37 3.82 5.53
N GLN A 62 10.54 3.75 6.17
CA GLN A 62 11.83 3.89 5.48
C GLN A 62 12.04 2.79 4.44
N THR A 63 11.70 1.54 4.77
CA THR A 63 11.78 0.43 3.81
C THR A 63 10.79 0.59 2.67
N ILE A 64 9.55 1.00 2.94
CA ILE A 64 8.55 1.29 1.90
C ILE A 64 9.06 2.38 0.97
N ALA A 65 9.60 3.48 1.51
CA ALA A 65 10.14 4.57 0.72
C ALA A 65 11.32 4.12 -0.17
N ALA A 66 12.24 3.32 0.37
CA ALA A 66 13.35 2.76 -0.39
C ALA A 66 12.88 1.87 -1.55
N LYS A 67 11.92 0.96 -1.30
CA LYS A 67 11.36 0.09 -2.34
C LYS A 67 10.60 0.87 -3.42
N LEU A 68 9.85 1.91 -3.03
CA LEU A 68 9.16 2.79 -3.99
C LEU A 68 10.15 3.56 -4.87
N GLN A 69 11.26 4.01 -4.30
CA GLN A 69 12.33 4.65 -5.08
C GLN A 69 12.94 3.66 -6.09
N GLU A 70 13.22 2.42 -5.69
CA GLU A 70 13.71 1.37 -6.59
C GLU A 70 12.73 1.07 -7.74
N ILE A 71 11.43 0.96 -7.43
CA ILE A 71 10.36 0.81 -8.44
C ILE A 71 10.35 2.00 -9.40
N SER A 72 10.49 3.22 -8.89
CA SER A 72 10.51 4.44 -9.70
C SER A 72 11.70 4.47 -10.65
N SER A 73 12.91 4.16 -10.18
CA SER A 73 14.11 4.08 -11.01
C SER A 73 13.96 3.07 -12.15
N LYS A 74 13.42 1.87 -11.86
CA LYS A 74 13.16 0.85 -12.88
C LYS A 74 12.11 1.30 -13.91
N LYS A 75 11.06 2.00 -13.48
CA LYS A 75 10.04 2.57 -14.38
C LYS A 75 10.64 3.63 -15.31
N GLU A 76 11.53 4.47 -14.81
CA GLU A 76 12.23 5.47 -15.62
C GLU A 76 13.11 4.80 -16.68
N GLU A 77 13.88 3.77 -16.33
CA GLU A 77 14.66 2.99 -17.30
C GLU A 77 13.78 2.43 -18.43
N ILE A 78 12.64 1.82 -18.09
CA ILE A 78 11.70 1.30 -19.10
C ILE A 78 11.13 2.43 -19.96
N ALA A 79 10.82 3.59 -19.37
CA ALA A 79 10.34 4.75 -20.12
C ALA A 79 11.40 5.26 -21.13
N THR A 80 12.68 5.29 -20.74
CA THR A 80 13.76 5.67 -21.66
C THR A 80 13.91 4.66 -22.81
N LEU A 81 13.83 3.35 -22.53
CA LEU A 81 13.86 2.30 -23.57
C LEU A 81 12.68 2.43 -24.53
N LYS A 82 11.46 2.65 -24.03
CA LYS A 82 10.27 2.94 -24.84
C LYS A 82 10.49 4.12 -25.76
N GLY A 83 11.07 5.20 -25.25
CA GLY A 83 11.42 6.39 -26.03
C GLY A 83 12.42 6.08 -27.15
N GLN A 84 13.47 5.30 -26.86
CA GLN A 84 14.47 4.89 -27.86
C GLN A 84 13.87 4.02 -28.97
N ILE A 85 13.03 3.04 -28.61
CA ILE A 85 12.33 2.18 -29.58
C ILE A 85 11.40 3.03 -30.46
N GLY A 86 10.62 3.93 -29.85
CA GLY A 86 9.75 4.86 -30.58
C GLY A 86 10.52 5.75 -31.56
N PHE A 87 11.70 6.22 -31.18
CA PHE A 87 12.58 7.00 -32.06
C PHE A 87 13.14 6.17 -33.23
N LEU A 88 13.68 4.97 -32.95
CA LEU A 88 14.21 4.06 -33.98
C LEU A 88 13.13 3.65 -34.98
N LYS A 89 11.94 3.32 -34.49
CA LYS A 89 10.79 2.96 -35.33
C LYS A 89 10.36 4.10 -36.26
N LYS A 90 10.41 5.36 -35.77
CA LYS A 90 10.18 6.55 -36.61
C LYS A 90 11.26 6.72 -37.68
N GLN A 91 12.53 6.52 -37.34
CA GLN A 91 13.62 6.59 -38.33
C GLN A 91 13.46 5.54 -39.44
N MET A 92 13.00 4.34 -39.10
CA MET A 92 12.76 3.26 -40.07
C MET A 92 11.49 3.46 -40.88
N GLY A 93 10.42 4.00 -40.28
CA GLY A 93 9.17 4.33 -40.96
C GLY A 93 9.26 5.56 -41.87
N ALA A 94 10.16 6.52 -41.57
CA ALA A 94 10.37 7.72 -42.37
C ALA A 94 11.10 7.47 -43.70
N VAL A 95 11.49 6.23 -44.02
CA VAL A 95 12.07 5.86 -45.33
C VAL A 95 11.01 5.56 -46.40
N VAL A 96 9.71 5.62 -46.07
CA VAL A 96 8.64 5.55 -47.07
C VAL A 96 7.91 6.90 -47.16
N PRO A 97 8.34 7.83 -48.03
CA PRO A 97 7.50 8.97 -48.38
C PRO A 97 6.46 8.46 -49.39
N SER A 98 5.22 8.24 -48.95
CA SER A 98 4.10 8.14 -49.89
C SER A 98 3.12 9.27 -49.65
N THR A 99 2.94 9.99 -50.74
CA THR A 99 2.05 11.11 -51.01
C THR A 99 0.61 10.94 -50.52
N ALA A 100 0.10 12.07 -50.03
CA ALA A 100 -1.27 12.57 -50.11
C ALA A 100 -2.27 12.21 -48.97
N PRO A 101 -3.23 13.12 -48.71
CA PRO A 101 -3.65 13.46 -47.35
C PRO A 101 -5.12 13.09 -47.05
N LYS A 102 -5.47 13.28 -45.78
CA LYS A 102 -6.68 13.97 -45.28
C LYS A 102 -7.61 13.13 -44.38
N THR A 103 -7.86 13.73 -43.21
CA THR A 103 -9.11 13.82 -42.44
C THR A 103 -9.40 12.83 -41.31
N THR A 104 -9.68 13.45 -40.14
CA THR A 104 -10.62 13.03 -39.08
C THR A 104 -10.12 11.94 -38.13
N ALA A 105 -10.29 11.95 -36.81
CA ALA A 105 -10.55 12.88 -35.71
C ALA A 105 -10.58 11.99 -34.44
N GLU A 106 -10.21 12.53 -33.28
CA GLU A 106 -10.52 12.06 -31.90
C GLU A 106 -10.18 10.59 -31.51
N THR A 107 -9.49 10.29 -30.42
CA THR A 107 -9.89 10.58 -29.02
C THR A 107 -8.69 10.27 -28.08
N PRO A 108 -8.45 11.02 -26.98
CA PRO A 108 -7.37 10.76 -26.02
C PRO A 108 -7.88 10.01 -24.75
N PRO A 109 -7.03 9.75 -23.74
CA PRO A 109 -6.36 8.49 -23.43
C PRO A 109 -7.02 7.71 -22.27
N GLU A 110 -6.83 6.39 -22.24
CA GLU A 110 -7.24 5.56 -21.10
C GLU A 110 -6.36 5.82 -19.88
N SER A 111 -7.06 6.04 -18.77
CA SER A 111 -6.57 6.40 -17.45
C SER A 111 -5.77 5.27 -16.81
N VAL A 112 -4.59 5.60 -16.29
CA VAL A 112 -3.85 4.74 -15.36
C VAL A 112 -4.67 4.55 -14.08
N THR A 113 -4.91 3.29 -13.71
CA THR A 113 -5.52 2.91 -12.45
C THR A 113 -4.49 3.08 -11.33
N PRO A 114 -4.77 3.87 -10.27
CA PRO A 114 -3.93 3.91 -9.09
C PRO A 114 -3.97 2.57 -8.37
N LEU A 115 -2.80 2.09 -7.97
CA LEU A 115 -2.59 0.87 -7.19
C LEU A 115 -3.19 1.06 -5.78
N THR A 116 -4.42 0.62 -5.59
CA THR A 116 -5.08 0.60 -4.28
C THR A 116 -4.69 -0.64 -3.50
N LEU A 117 -4.05 -0.44 -2.34
CA LEU A 117 -3.73 -1.46 -1.35
C LEU A 117 -5.01 -2.24 -0.94
N PRO A 118 -4.97 -3.57 -0.81
CA PRO A 118 -6.13 -4.36 -0.42
C PRO A 118 -6.66 -3.93 0.96
N GLU A 119 -7.98 -3.67 1.00
CA GLU A 119 -8.65 -2.93 2.08
C GLU A 119 -8.80 -3.72 3.40
N ASN A 120 -8.44 -5.00 3.42
CA ASN A 120 -8.85 -5.97 4.43
C ASN A 120 -7.76 -6.38 5.43
N SER A 121 -6.75 -5.52 5.68
CA SER A 121 -5.73 -5.82 6.68
C SER A 121 -6.22 -5.42 8.08
N PRO A 122 -6.28 -6.35 9.07
CA PRO A 122 -6.77 -6.09 10.42
C PRO A 122 -5.90 -5.11 11.23
N LEU A 123 -4.81 -4.59 10.67
CA LEU A 123 -3.88 -3.66 11.29
C LEU A 123 -3.95 -2.22 10.73
N LYS A 124 -4.97 -1.88 9.91
CA LYS A 124 -5.18 -0.50 9.41
C LYS A 124 -5.18 0.57 10.51
N PHE A 125 -5.59 0.20 11.73
CA PHE A 125 -5.59 1.11 12.88
C PHE A 125 -4.16 1.51 13.32
N LEU A 126 -3.16 0.62 13.19
CA LEU A 126 -1.81 0.89 13.70
C LEU A 126 -0.95 1.75 12.76
N PHE A 127 -1.32 1.88 11.48
CA PHE A 127 -0.46 2.47 10.46
C PHE A 127 -1.09 3.61 9.64
N SER A 128 -2.28 4.09 10.00
CA SER A 128 -2.89 5.24 9.32
C SER A 128 -2.03 6.51 9.49
N PRO A 129 -1.54 7.13 8.39
CA PRO A 129 -0.83 8.39 8.47
C PRO A 129 -1.76 9.54 8.90
N PRO A 130 -1.24 10.59 9.56
CA PRO A 130 -2.02 11.81 9.79
C PRO A 130 -2.36 12.46 8.44
N GLU A 131 -3.64 12.58 8.13
CA GLU A 131 -4.13 13.23 6.91
C GLU A 131 -3.78 14.71 6.91
N ASN A 132 -2.78 15.10 6.12
CA ASN A 132 -2.65 16.49 5.67
C ASN A 132 -1.81 16.56 4.39
N SER A 133 -2.44 16.87 3.26
CA SER A 133 -2.00 17.89 2.28
C SER A 133 -2.69 17.72 0.93
N THR A 134 -3.60 18.65 0.67
CA THR A 134 -4.09 19.06 -0.65
C THR A 134 -3.04 19.93 -1.37
N SER A 135 -2.80 19.69 -2.66
CA SER A 135 -2.26 20.67 -3.63
C SER A 135 -2.42 20.10 -5.06
N THR A 136 -3.40 20.57 -5.84
CA THR A 136 -3.38 21.68 -6.83
C THR A 136 -2.47 21.47 -8.04
N ALA A 137 -3.12 21.30 -9.19
CA ALA A 137 -2.59 21.32 -10.55
C ALA A 137 -2.11 22.72 -10.97
N THR A 138 -1.15 22.82 -11.90
CA THR A 138 -0.92 23.99 -12.77
C THR A 138 -0.12 23.59 -14.04
N GLU A 139 -0.79 23.71 -15.18
CA GLU A 139 -0.45 24.29 -16.49
C GLU A 139 0.90 24.09 -17.23
N ASP A 140 0.74 23.93 -18.55
CA ASP A 140 1.71 23.90 -19.67
C ASP A 140 2.66 25.12 -19.76
N PRO A 141 3.72 25.01 -20.60
CA PRO A 141 3.71 25.86 -21.78
C PRO A 141 4.22 25.22 -23.10
N ALA A 142 3.67 25.75 -24.18
CA ALA A 142 3.95 25.47 -25.59
C ALA A 142 5.24 26.14 -26.11
N VAL A 143 5.90 25.49 -27.09
CA VAL A 143 6.85 26.05 -28.09
C VAL A 143 7.19 24.92 -29.08
N ASN A 144 7.50 25.08 -30.36
CA ASN A 144 7.43 26.13 -31.37
C ASN A 144 7.72 25.42 -32.72
N TYR A 145 7.14 25.87 -33.83
CA TYR A 145 7.20 25.21 -35.15
C TYR A 145 8.42 25.68 -35.95
N SER A 146 9.10 24.79 -36.69
CA SER A 146 10.08 25.20 -37.70
C SER A 146 10.20 24.23 -38.87
N THR A 147 10.71 24.78 -39.97
CA THR A 147 10.27 24.68 -41.36
C THR A 147 10.91 23.59 -42.24
N PHE A 148 10.20 23.29 -43.33
CA PHE A 148 10.52 22.42 -44.47
C PHE A 148 11.87 22.70 -45.16
N THR A 149 12.48 21.64 -45.72
CA THR A 149 13.02 21.67 -47.09
C THR A 149 12.82 20.32 -47.78
N SER A 150 12.14 20.38 -48.92
CA SER A 150 11.82 19.29 -49.86
C SER A 150 12.98 19.08 -50.84
N ASN A 151 13.40 17.84 -51.05
CA ASN A 151 14.14 17.44 -52.25
C ASN A 151 13.72 16.02 -52.67
N ALA A 152 13.43 15.84 -53.96
CA ALA A 152 12.79 14.67 -54.56
C ALA A 152 13.82 13.81 -55.37
N PRO A 153 13.43 12.76 -56.12
CA PRO A 153 13.36 11.36 -55.67
C PRO A 153 14.15 10.39 -56.57
N GLN A 154 14.59 9.21 -56.11
CA GLN A 154 14.80 8.01 -56.97
C GLN A 154 14.63 6.64 -56.27
N ILE A 155 13.60 5.90 -56.73
CA ILE A 155 13.49 4.46 -57.08
C ILE A 155 14.38 3.40 -56.38
N LEU A 156 13.80 2.49 -55.57
CA LEU A 156 13.62 1.03 -55.83
C LEU A 156 12.96 0.30 -54.63
N PRO A 157 12.15 -0.76 -54.83
CA PRO A 157 11.43 -1.47 -53.77
C PRO A 157 12.27 -2.61 -53.19
N GLY A 158 12.90 -2.35 -52.05
CA GLY A 158 13.35 -3.38 -51.12
C GLY A 158 12.71 -3.08 -49.78
N ILE A 159 11.75 -3.90 -49.35
CA ILE A 159 11.13 -3.78 -48.03
C ILE A 159 12.28 -3.89 -47.00
N PRO A 160 12.64 -2.82 -46.26
CA PRO A 160 13.65 -2.96 -45.23
C PRO A 160 13.02 -3.82 -44.14
N SER A 161 13.42 -5.09 -44.09
CA SER A 161 13.18 -5.94 -42.93
C SER A 161 13.60 -5.14 -41.70
N PRO A 162 12.79 -5.08 -40.62
CA PRO A 162 13.19 -4.38 -39.43
C PRO A 162 14.56 -4.90 -39.00
N GLY A 163 15.54 -4.01 -38.96
CA GLY A 163 16.92 -4.40 -38.65
C GLY A 163 16.96 -5.10 -37.30
N PRO A 164 17.90 -6.04 -37.09
CA PRO A 164 18.01 -6.85 -35.87
C PRO A 164 17.97 -6.03 -34.56
N SER A 165 18.35 -4.74 -34.61
CA SER A 165 18.41 -3.84 -33.45
C SER A 165 17.06 -3.42 -32.85
N VAL A 166 15.96 -3.34 -33.63
CA VAL A 166 14.65 -2.95 -33.05
C VAL A 166 14.00 -4.14 -32.36
N MET A 167 14.04 -5.30 -33.01
CA MET A 167 13.52 -6.55 -32.44
C MET A 167 14.26 -6.92 -31.14
N GLU A 168 15.57 -6.72 -31.08
CA GLU A 168 16.38 -6.93 -29.87
C GLU A 168 15.94 -6.00 -28.73
N LYS A 169 15.73 -4.70 -28.99
CA LYS A 169 15.27 -3.75 -27.97
C LYS A 169 13.83 -3.99 -27.54
N GLU A 170 12.95 -4.44 -28.44
CA GLU A 170 11.57 -4.83 -28.10
C GLU A 170 11.56 -6.06 -27.20
N ALA A 171 12.44 -7.04 -27.45
CA ALA A 171 12.62 -8.19 -26.57
C ALA A 171 13.19 -7.78 -25.20
N GLU A 172 14.21 -6.92 -25.16
CA GLU A 172 14.79 -6.39 -23.92
C GLU A 172 13.73 -5.64 -23.09
N LEU A 173 12.92 -4.80 -23.73
CA LEU A 173 11.82 -4.10 -23.08
C LEU A 173 10.82 -5.08 -22.47
N ALA A 174 10.40 -6.11 -23.22
CA ALA A 174 9.45 -7.10 -22.72
C ALA A 174 10.02 -7.86 -21.50
N THR A 175 11.32 -8.19 -21.52
CA THR A 175 12.01 -8.79 -20.38
C THR A 175 12.00 -7.84 -19.17
N LYS A 176 12.41 -6.57 -19.34
CA LYS A 176 12.43 -5.59 -18.23
C LYS A 176 11.05 -5.28 -17.66
N GLU A 177 10.02 -5.25 -18.48
CA GLU A 177 8.64 -5.10 -18.02
C GLU A 177 8.21 -6.29 -17.15
N SER A 178 8.48 -7.52 -17.60
CA SER A 178 8.18 -8.72 -16.81
C SER A 178 8.97 -8.77 -15.49
N GLU A 179 10.23 -8.34 -15.51
CA GLU A 179 11.07 -8.24 -14.31
C GLU A 179 10.54 -7.19 -13.33
N LEU A 180 10.04 -6.04 -13.84
CA LEU A 180 9.44 -5.01 -13.00
C LEU A 180 8.17 -5.53 -12.31
N ASP A 181 7.32 -6.26 -13.02
CA ASP A 181 6.08 -6.81 -12.44
C ASP A 181 6.38 -7.82 -11.33
N VAL A 182 7.33 -8.74 -11.57
CA VAL A 182 7.81 -9.68 -10.55
C VAL A 182 8.43 -8.91 -9.37
N PHE A 183 9.23 -7.89 -9.64
CA PHE A 183 9.86 -7.07 -8.61
C PHE A 183 8.83 -6.36 -7.72
N ILE A 184 7.79 -5.77 -8.31
CA ILE A 184 6.69 -5.14 -7.56
C ILE A 184 6.00 -6.17 -6.66
N GLY A 185 5.63 -7.34 -7.21
CA GLY A 185 4.98 -8.39 -6.42
C GLY A 185 5.83 -8.89 -5.25
N THR A 186 7.14 -9.09 -5.48
CA THR A 186 8.06 -9.50 -4.41
C THR A 186 8.26 -8.41 -3.35
N ALA A 187 8.37 -7.14 -3.75
CA ALA A 187 8.50 -6.01 -2.83
C ALA A 187 7.26 -5.85 -1.95
N GLU A 188 6.05 -5.98 -2.51
CA GLU A 188 4.80 -5.94 -1.75
C GLU A 188 4.72 -7.08 -0.73
N GLN A 189 5.11 -8.29 -1.13
CA GLN A 189 5.14 -9.45 -0.24
C GLN A 189 6.16 -9.27 0.90
N GLU A 190 7.35 -8.74 0.60
CA GLU A 190 8.39 -8.46 1.59
C GLU A 190 7.93 -7.42 2.61
N ILE A 191 7.33 -6.30 2.14
CA ILE A 191 6.77 -5.26 3.01
C ILE A 191 5.71 -5.86 3.95
N ARG A 192 4.82 -6.71 3.42
CA ARG A 192 3.78 -7.37 4.22
C ARG A 192 4.38 -8.28 5.30
N GLN A 193 5.38 -9.10 4.95
CA GLN A 193 6.05 -9.97 5.92
C GLN A 193 6.78 -9.18 7.00
N MET A 194 7.40 -8.05 6.62
CA MET A 194 8.06 -7.16 7.58
C MET A 194 7.05 -6.51 8.53
N GLU A 195 5.91 -6.03 8.02
CA GLU A 195 4.84 -5.47 8.83
C GLU A 195 4.32 -6.50 9.84
N GLU A 196 4.00 -7.71 9.38
CA GLU A 196 3.51 -8.81 10.21
C GLU A 196 4.54 -9.21 11.27
N GLY A 197 5.81 -9.39 10.88
CA GLY A 197 6.89 -9.79 11.79
C GLY A 197 7.15 -8.75 12.88
N LYS A 198 7.15 -7.45 12.54
CA LYS A 198 7.30 -6.38 13.53
C LYS A 198 6.09 -6.28 14.45
N SER A 199 4.88 -6.36 13.90
CA SER A 199 3.63 -6.36 14.67
C SER A 199 3.60 -7.50 15.68
N MET A 200 3.94 -8.71 15.25
CA MET A 200 3.98 -9.89 16.11
C MET A 200 5.01 -9.76 17.24
N THR A 201 6.19 -9.20 16.93
CA THR A 201 7.25 -8.98 17.92
C THR A 201 6.82 -7.98 19.01
N LEU A 202 6.18 -6.87 18.61
CA LEU A 202 5.63 -5.89 19.54
C LEU A 202 4.53 -6.52 20.42
N LEU A 203 3.61 -7.25 19.78
CA LEU A 203 2.48 -7.87 20.45
C LEU A 203 2.92 -8.92 21.48
N ALA A 204 3.89 -9.77 21.13
CA ALA A 204 4.47 -10.76 22.03
C ALA A 204 5.07 -10.10 23.28
N ARG A 205 5.74 -8.96 23.12
CA ARG A 205 6.29 -8.20 24.25
C ARG A 205 5.21 -7.62 25.14
N ILE A 206 4.17 -7.04 24.56
CA ILE A 206 3.04 -6.48 25.31
C ILE A 206 2.35 -7.59 26.11
N TYR A 207 2.02 -8.71 25.47
CA TYR A 207 1.34 -9.82 26.14
C TYR A 207 2.17 -10.47 27.25
N ARG A 208 3.47 -10.64 27.04
CA ARG A 208 4.35 -11.15 28.10
C ARG A 208 4.38 -10.21 29.32
N THR A 209 4.43 -8.91 29.07
CA THR A 209 4.43 -7.91 30.15
C THR A 209 3.06 -7.87 30.86
N LEU A 210 1.98 -8.03 30.10
CA LEU A 210 0.61 -8.11 30.61
C LEU A 210 0.41 -9.34 31.51
N GLU A 211 0.91 -10.51 31.08
CA GLU A 211 0.92 -11.75 31.85
C GLU A 211 1.71 -11.60 33.16
N ASP A 212 2.89 -10.96 33.10
CA ASP A 212 3.68 -10.66 34.29
C ASP A 212 2.98 -9.72 35.28
N ILE A 213 2.06 -8.87 34.80
CA ILE A 213 1.26 -7.96 35.65
C ILE A 213 0.08 -8.71 36.25
N SER A 214 -0.62 -9.53 35.45
CA SER A 214 -1.79 -10.29 35.88
C SER A 214 -1.44 -11.33 36.94
N THR A 215 -0.37 -12.09 36.71
CA THR A 215 0.11 -13.11 37.66
C THR A 215 0.53 -12.52 39.00
N ARG A 216 1.24 -11.39 39.00
CA ARG A 216 1.71 -10.75 40.25
C ARG A 216 0.60 -10.13 41.09
N GLN A 217 -0.47 -9.65 40.45
CA GLN A 217 -1.60 -9.01 41.14
C GLN A 217 -2.79 -9.95 41.35
N GLY A 218 -2.72 -11.18 40.86
CA GLY A 218 -3.80 -12.16 40.99
C GLY A 218 -5.02 -11.85 40.13
N TYR A 219 -4.84 -11.17 38.99
CA TYR A 219 -5.92 -10.99 38.02
C TYR A 219 -6.15 -12.31 37.29
N SER A 220 -7.38 -12.79 37.34
CA SER A 220 -7.77 -14.06 36.70
C SER A 220 -8.15 -13.86 35.24
N VAL A 221 -8.72 -12.70 34.91
CA VAL A 221 -9.16 -12.35 33.56
C VAL A 221 -8.74 -10.91 33.27
N VAL A 222 -8.18 -10.68 32.09
CA VAL A 222 -7.88 -9.34 31.57
C VAL A 222 -8.67 -9.14 30.29
N LEU A 223 -9.47 -8.08 30.23
CA LEU A 223 -10.32 -7.74 29.09
C LEU A 223 -9.80 -6.48 28.38
N GLU A 224 -10.02 -6.39 27.07
CA GLU A 224 -9.75 -5.15 26.35
C GLU A 224 -10.85 -4.11 26.64
N LYS A 225 -10.45 -2.87 26.95
CA LYS A 225 -11.37 -1.78 27.32
C LYS A 225 -12.44 -1.50 26.26
N SER A 226 -12.14 -1.71 24.98
CA SER A 226 -13.08 -1.52 23.85
C SER A 226 -14.27 -2.48 23.88
N ASN A 227 -14.12 -3.63 24.54
CA ASN A 227 -15.14 -4.68 24.63
C ASN A 227 -15.90 -4.66 25.98
N VAL A 228 -15.59 -3.72 26.87
CA VAL A 228 -16.23 -3.59 28.19
C VAL A 228 -17.22 -2.42 28.16
N LEU A 229 -18.51 -2.71 28.34
CA LEU A 229 -19.56 -1.69 28.36
C LEU A 229 -19.80 -1.12 29.77
N TYR A 230 -19.85 -1.97 30.79
CA TYR A 230 -20.05 -1.60 32.19
C TYR A 230 -19.41 -2.63 33.12
N GLY A 231 -18.96 -2.20 34.30
CA GLY A 231 -18.44 -3.08 35.34
C GLY A 231 -18.18 -2.31 36.63
N GLU A 232 -18.68 -2.83 37.76
CA GLU A 232 -18.70 -2.11 39.05
C GLU A 232 -17.34 -2.12 39.76
N SER A 233 -16.53 -3.16 39.54
CA SER A 233 -15.26 -3.38 40.24
C SER A 233 -14.16 -3.87 39.29
N VAL A 234 -13.94 -3.16 38.19
CA VAL A 234 -12.89 -3.52 37.22
C VAL A 234 -11.69 -2.59 37.37
N ILE A 235 -10.50 -3.18 37.48
CA ILE A 235 -9.27 -2.44 37.69
C ILE A 235 -8.63 -2.13 36.32
N ASP A 236 -8.36 -0.85 36.05
CA ASP A 236 -7.60 -0.43 34.87
C ASP A 236 -6.11 -0.66 35.12
N ILE A 237 -5.47 -1.52 34.33
CA ILE A 237 -4.03 -1.80 34.44
C ILE A 237 -3.21 -1.15 33.32
N THR A 238 -3.83 -0.29 32.51
CA THR A 238 -3.22 0.31 31.32
C THR A 238 -1.95 1.10 31.65
N ASP A 239 -2.01 2.02 32.61
CA ASP A 239 -0.88 2.88 32.94
C ASP A 239 0.28 2.09 33.56
N GLN A 240 -0.04 1.06 34.33
CA GLN A 240 0.95 0.14 34.90
C GLN A 240 1.66 -0.67 33.81
N LEU A 241 0.92 -1.14 32.79
CA LEU A 241 1.50 -1.81 31.63
C LEU A 241 2.43 -0.90 30.85
N ILE A 242 2.00 0.33 30.56
CA ILE A 242 2.82 1.34 29.86
C ILE A 242 4.11 1.62 30.64
N GLN A 243 4.01 1.86 31.95
CA GLN A 243 5.16 2.10 32.80
C GLN A 243 6.15 0.93 32.75
N ARG A 244 5.65 -0.31 32.76
CA ARG A 244 6.48 -1.51 32.77
C ARG A 244 7.11 -1.82 31.40
N LEU A 245 6.42 -1.51 30.31
CA LEU A 245 6.96 -1.65 28.95
C LEU A 245 8.11 -0.67 28.67
N ASN A 246 8.01 0.53 29.25
CA ASN A 246 8.98 1.62 29.11
C ASN A 246 10.13 1.52 30.11
N ALA A 247 9.98 0.72 31.17
CA ALA A 247 11.07 0.47 32.10
C ALA A 247 12.23 -0.20 31.35
N PRO A 248 13.47 0.30 31.51
CA PRO A 248 14.63 -0.38 30.94
C PRO A 248 14.68 -1.80 31.50
N ARG A 249 14.92 -2.79 30.63
CA ARG A 249 15.07 -4.18 31.06
C ARG A 249 16.32 -4.27 31.94
N LEU A 250 16.13 -4.11 33.24
CA LEU A 250 17.14 -4.40 34.24
C LEU A 250 17.33 -5.91 34.26
N GLY A 251 18.28 -6.39 33.45
CA GLY A 251 18.78 -7.77 33.51
C GLY A 251 18.05 -8.75 32.61
N THR A 252 18.59 -8.94 31.40
CA THR A 252 18.65 -10.26 30.77
C THR A 252 19.89 -10.36 29.89
N GLU A 253 21.06 -9.96 30.44
CA GLU A 253 22.31 -10.58 30.03
C GLU A 253 22.40 -11.89 30.80
N ARG A 254 22.16 -13.00 30.11
CA ARG A 254 22.55 -14.34 30.53
C ARG A 254 23.29 -14.97 29.38
#